data_AF-A0AA48MEC9-F1
#
_entry.id   AF-A0AA48MEC9-F1
#
_cell.length_a   1.000
_cell.length_b   1.000
_cell.length_c   1.000
_cell.angle_alpha   90.00
_cell.angle_beta   90.00
_cell.angle_gamma   90.00
#
_symmetry.space_group_name_H-M   'P 1'
#
loop_
_entity.id
_entity.type
_entity.pdbx_description
1 polymer ?
#
loop_
_entity_poly.entity_id
_entity_poly.type
_entity_poly.pdbx_seq_one_letter_code
_entity_poly.pdbx_strand_id
1 'polypeptide(L)'
;MGEKVYHREVQRFRQKVLWTIVIIVDVILLSAFSYDLYQRIVLRKVVSEPVTDVEAWIIWILFGIATPLLITSLFLTKLVVEIREKGLYLRFFPFAKHFIPYNEIAAYEVCQFSPFWDFGGLGGRWIFGGWAYTVSGNSGIKVRLKNNKVFVIGSQHPEKLVEALAKAIGNS
;
A
#
# COMPACT_ATOMS: atom_id res chain seq x y z
N MET A 1 -21.70 -17.81 15.19
CA MET A 1 -22.57 -16.93 14.37
C MET A 1 -21.69 -15.87 13.74
N GLY A 2 -21.55 -15.88 12.41
CA GLY A 2 -20.72 -14.89 11.70
C GLY A 2 -21.40 -13.54 11.68
N GLU A 3 -20.68 -12.48 12.02
CA GLU A 3 -21.14 -11.08 11.96
C GLU A 3 -21.62 -10.76 10.53
N LYS A 4 -22.78 -10.10 10.39
CA LYS A 4 -23.35 -9.77 9.07
C LYS A 4 -22.43 -8.76 8.37
N VAL A 5 -21.92 -9.13 7.19
CA VAL A 5 -21.08 -8.27 6.35
C VAL A 5 -21.94 -7.69 5.24
N TYR A 6 -22.13 -6.36 5.24
CA TYR A 6 -22.90 -5.64 4.23
C TYR A 6 -22.12 -5.47 2.94
N HIS A 7 -20.82 -5.17 3.05
CA HIS A 7 -19.94 -5.01 1.91
C HIS A 7 -18.51 -5.38 2.28
N ARG A 8 -17.79 -5.96 1.32
CA ARG A 8 -16.38 -6.32 1.46
C ARG A 8 -15.63 -6.03 0.18
N GLU A 9 -14.67 -5.14 0.27
CA GLU A 9 -13.74 -4.82 -0.81
C GLU A 9 -12.32 -5.25 -0.44
N VAL A 10 -11.65 -5.95 -1.36
CA VAL A 10 -10.25 -6.37 -1.18
C VAL A 10 -9.43 -5.85 -2.35
N GLN A 11 -8.61 -4.86 -2.08
CA GLN A 11 -7.69 -4.27 -3.04
C GLN A 11 -6.27 -4.79 -2.82
N ARG A 12 -5.57 -5.02 -3.92
CA ARG A 12 -4.15 -5.43 -3.94
C ARG A 12 -3.41 -4.57 -4.94
N PHE A 13 -2.12 -4.40 -4.73
CA PHE A 13 -1.23 -3.80 -5.71
C PHE A 13 -1.10 -4.74 -6.91
N ARG A 14 -2.03 -4.64 -7.88
CA ARG A 14 -2.06 -5.46 -9.12
C ARG A 14 -1.96 -4.63 -10.39
N GLN A 15 -1.69 -3.33 -10.24
CA GLN A 15 -1.59 -2.40 -11.36
C GLN A 15 -0.44 -2.82 -12.27
N LYS A 16 -0.72 -3.13 -13.55
CA LYS A 16 0.29 -3.63 -14.49
C LYS A 16 1.47 -2.67 -14.62
N VAL A 17 1.19 -1.37 -14.75
CA VAL A 17 2.22 -0.33 -14.88
C VAL A 17 3.17 -0.31 -13.67
N LEU A 18 2.63 -0.38 -12.44
CA LEU A 18 3.44 -0.46 -11.22
C LEU A 18 4.40 -1.66 -11.28
N TRP A 19 3.88 -2.85 -11.61
CA TRP A 19 4.70 -4.06 -11.70
C TRP A 19 5.69 -4.03 -12.86
N THR A 20 5.32 -3.45 -14.01
CA THR A 20 6.24 -3.25 -15.13
C THR A 20 7.42 -2.37 -14.73
N ILE A 21 7.17 -1.25 -14.04
CA ILE A 21 8.23 -0.36 -13.54
C ILE A 21 9.13 -1.11 -12.55
N VAL A 22 8.53 -1.81 -11.58
CA VAL A 22 9.29 -2.60 -10.59
C VAL A 22 10.19 -3.63 -11.27
N ILE A 23 9.67 -4.38 -12.24
CA ILE A 23 10.45 -5.39 -12.98
C ILE A 23 11.56 -4.76 -13.80
N ILE A 24 11.30 -3.65 -14.51
CA ILE A 24 12.33 -2.98 -15.31
C ILE A 24 13.47 -2.49 -14.41
N VAL A 25 13.14 -1.84 -13.29
CA VAL A 25 14.14 -1.36 -12.34
C VAL A 25 14.93 -2.53 -11.75
N ASP A 26 14.27 -3.60 -11.33
CA ASP A 26 14.92 -4.80 -10.80
C ASP A 26 15.87 -5.46 -11.81
N VAL A 27 15.44 -5.62 -13.08
CA VAL A 27 16.27 -6.18 -14.15
C VAL A 27 17.51 -5.31 -14.40
N ILE A 28 17.36 -3.98 -14.42
CA ILE A 28 18.50 -3.06 -14.60
C ILE A 28 19.50 -3.24 -13.45
N LEU A 29 19.01 -3.22 -12.21
CA LEU A 29 19.83 -3.35 -11.01
C LEU A 29 20.56 -4.71 -10.95
N LEU A 30 19.84 -5.80 -11.22
CA LEU A 30 20.40 -7.15 -11.26
C LEU A 30 21.41 -7.31 -12.40
N SER A 31 21.18 -6.68 -13.56
CA SER A 31 22.12 -6.73 -14.68
C SER A 31 23.42 -6.01 -14.36
N ALA A 32 23.35 -4.82 -13.76
CA ALA A 32 24.52 -4.06 -13.32
C ALA A 32 25.31 -4.83 -12.25
N PHE A 33 24.61 -5.39 -11.26
CA PHE A 33 25.21 -6.21 -10.22
C PHE A 33 25.87 -7.47 -10.77
N SER A 34 25.20 -8.19 -11.67
CA SER A 34 25.73 -9.42 -12.28
C SER A 34 26.95 -9.14 -13.16
N TYR A 35 26.96 -8.01 -13.87
CA TYR A 35 28.09 -7.59 -14.68
C TYR A 35 29.32 -7.30 -13.82
N ASP A 36 29.16 -6.56 -12.72
CA ASP A 36 30.25 -6.31 -11.77
C ASP A 36 30.81 -7.63 -11.19
N LEU A 37 29.92 -8.54 -10.76
CA LEU A 37 30.31 -9.86 -10.26
C LEU A 37 31.10 -10.67 -11.30
N TYR A 38 30.67 -10.64 -12.56
CA TYR A 38 31.34 -11.32 -13.67
C TYR A 38 32.75 -10.76 -13.92
N GLN A 39 32.91 -9.44 -13.91
CA GLN A 39 34.23 -8.80 -14.08
C GLN A 39 35.21 -9.21 -12.96
N ARG A 40 34.72 -9.31 -11.72
CA ARG A 40 35.54 -9.64 -10.53
C ARG A 40 35.89 -11.12 -10.45
N ILE A 41 34.89 -12.00 -10.53
CA ILE A 41 35.09 -13.44 -10.28
C ILE A 41 35.68 -14.14 -11.50
N VAL A 42 35.12 -13.87 -12.68
CA VAL A 42 35.46 -14.62 -13.90
C VAL A 42 36.66 -13.98 -14.60
N LEU A 43 36.59 -12.67 -14.85
CA LEU A 43 37.65 -11.98 -15.60
C LEU A 43 38.85 -11.60 -14.72
N ARG A 44 38.73 -11.71 -13.39
CA ARG A 44 39.75 -11.32 -12.40
C ARG A 44 40.36 -9.94 -12.67
N LYS A 45 39.58 -9.04 -13.29
CA LYS A 45 40.03 -7.68 -13.56
C LYS A 45 40.05 -6.92 -12.25
N VAL A 46 41.21 -6.36 -11.90
CA VAL A 46 41.30 -5.34 -10.86
C VAL A 46 40.60 -4.11 -11.42
N VAL A 47 39.33 -3.92 -11.05
CA VAL A 47 38.62 -2.66 -11.31
C VAL A 47 39.41 -1.57 -10.60
N SER A 48 39.77 -0.51 -11.32
CA SER A 48 40.75 0.51 -10.91
C SER A 48 40.38 1.29 -9.65
N GLU A 49 39.13 1.20 -9.20
CA GLU A 49 38.70 1.64 -7.88
C GLU A 49 38.43 0.39 -7.02
N PRO A 50 39.12 0.21 -5.89
CA PRO A 50 38.79 -0.87 -4.98
C PRO A 50 37.46 -0.52 -4.33
N VAL A 51 36.36 -1.00 -4.93
CA VAL A 51 35.10 -1.16 -4.19
C VAL A 51 35.47 -1.92 -2.94
N THR A 52 35.37 -1.25 -1.79
CA THR A 52 35.82 -1.81 -0.53
C THR A 52 35.00 -3.07 -0.23
N ASP A 53 35.55 -4.01 0.54
CA ASP A 53 34.81 -5.23 0.91
C ASP A 53 33.43 -4.88 1.50
N VAL A 54 33.35 -3.77 2.24
CA VAL A 54 32.12 -3.22 2.81
C VAL A 54 31.10 -2.83 1.74
N GLU A 55 31.50 -2.11 0.69
CA GLU A 55 30.61 -1.71 -0.40
C GLU A 55 30.05 -2.92 -1.14
N ALA A 56 30.86 -3.95 -1.38
CA ALA A 56 30.41 -5.18 -2.00
C ALA A 56 29.33 -5.90 -1.15
N TRP A 57 29.52 -5.96 0.17
CA TRP A 57 28.52 -6.50 1.09
C TRP A 57 27.22 -5.67 1.11
N ILE A 58 27.31 -4.34 1.09
CA ILE A 58 26.13 -3.46 1.03
C ILE A 58 25.34 -3.72 -0.25
N ILE A 59 26.02 -3.78 -1.40
CA ILE A 59 25.41 -4.06 -2.70
C ILE A 59 24.75 -5.45 -2.69
N TRP A 60 25.43 -6.47 -2.16
CA TRP A 60 24.90 -7.82 -2.07
C TRP A 60 23.66 -7.91 -1.18
N ILE A 61 23.66 -7.25 -0.02
CA ILE A 61 22.49 -7.18 0.87
C ILE A 61 21.34 -6.43 0.19
N LEU A 62 21.63 -5.30 -0.45
CA LEU A 62 20.63 -4.46 -1.08
C LEU A 62 19.93 -5.20 -2.22
N PHE A 63 20.67 -5.76 -3.17
CA PHE A 63 20.09 -6.40 -4.35
C PHE A 63 19.73 -7.87 -4.13
N GLY A 64 20.50 -8.60 -3.33
CA GLY A 64 20.26 -10.03 -3.06
C GLY A 64 19.17 -10.29 -2.02
N ILE A 65 18.97 -9.38 -1.06
CA ILE A 65 18.03 -9.59 0.06
C ILE A 65 16.97 -8.49 0.10
N ALA A 66 17.37 -7.22 0.17
CA ALA A 66 16.42 -6.13 0.40
C ALA A 66 15.43 -5.96 -0.76
N THR A 67 15.89 -6.00 -2.01
CA THR A 67 15.01 -5.87 -3.18
C THR A 67 13.95 -6.99 -3.26
N PRO A 68 14.30 -8.30 -3.19
CA PRO A 68 13.31 -9.38 -3.12
C PRO A 68 12.33 -9.24 -1.95
N LEU A 69 12.80 -8.81 -0.77
CA LEU A 69 11.94 -8.60 0.39
C LEU A 69 10.95 -7.44 0.16
N LEU A 70 11.40 -6.33 -0.44
CA LEU A 70 10.54 -5.20 -0.77
C LEU A 70 9.48 -5.58 -1.81
N ILE A 71 9.86 -6.30 -2.87
CA ILE A 71 8.95 -6.79 -3.90
C ILE A 71 7.92 -7.74 -3.28
N THR A 72 8.37 -8.69 -2.44
CA THR A 72 7.49 -9.64 -1.75
C THR A 72 6.53 -8.92 -0.80
N SER A 73 7.03 -7.95 -0.03
CA SER A 73 6.23 -7.12 0.87
C SER A 73 5.12 -6.38 0.10
N LEU A 74 5.47 -5.75 -1.02
CA LEU A 74 4.50 -5.06 -1.89
C LEU A 74 3.46 -6.04 -2.45
N PHE A 75 3.88 -7.23 -2.88
CA PHE A 75 2.98 -8.28 -3.41
C PHE A 75 1.98 -8.80 -2.36
N LEU A 76 2.43 -8.97 -1.12
CA LEU A 76 1.60 -9.45 0.00
C LEU A 76 0.66 -8.38 0.53
N THR A 77 0.96 -7.11 0.26
CA THR A 77 0.19 -5.99 0.79
C THR A 77 -1.21 -5.95 0.18
N LYS A 78 -2.21 -5.85 1.06
CA LYS A 78 -3.61 -5.73 0.65
C LYS A 78 -4.39 -4.80 1.58
N LEU A 79 -5.28 -4.04 0.98
CA LEU A 79 -6.27 -3.24 1.69
C LEU A 79 -7.60 -3.99 1.68
N VAL A 80 -8.12 -4.28 2.86
CA VAL A 80 -9.41 -4.91 3.06
C VAL A 80 -10.31 -3.90 3.74
N VAL A 81 -11.42 -3.56 3.11
CA VAL A 81 -12.46 -2.68 3.63
C VAL A 81 -13.71 -3.52 3.82
N GLU A 82 -14.20 -3.61 5.05
CA GLU A 82 -15.37 -4.40 5.40
C GLU A 82 -16.36 -3.54 6.18
N ILE A 83 -17.59 -3.45 5.67
CA ILE A 83 -18.70 -2.78 6.35
C ILE A 83 -19.49 -3.88 7.04
N ARG A 84 -19.43 -3.90 8.38
CA ARG A 84 -20.07 -4.93 9.22
C ARG A 84 -21.08 -4.29 10.16
N GLU A 85 -21.93 -5.11 10.76
CA GLU A 85 -22.98 -4.66 11.68
C GLU A 85 -22.54 -3.66 12.76
N LYS A 86 -21.35 -3.83 13.35
CA LYS A 86 -20.88 -2.95 14.44
C LYS A 86 -20.09 -1.72 13.98
N GLY A 87 -19.65 -1.69 12.73
CA GLY A 87 -18.76 -0.62 12.26
C GLY A 87 -17.98 -0.93 10.98
N LEU A 88 -17.15 0.04 10.60
CA LEU A 88 -16.24 -0.03 9.47
C LEU A 88 -14.92 -0.67 9.90
N TYR A 89 -14.58 -1.80 9.28
CA TYR A 89 -13.32 -2.51 9.48
C TYR A 89 -12.39 -2.22 8.31
N LEU A 90 -11.19 -1.73 8.64
CA LEU A 90 -10.14 -1.43 7.69
C LEU A 90 -8.90 -2.22 8.04
N ARG A 91 -8.40 -3.03 7.12
CA ARG A 91 -7.17 -3.81 7.32
C ARG A 91 -6.23 -3.59 6.15
N PHE A 92 -5.15 -2.85 6.40
CA PHE A 92 -4.02 -2.70 5.50
C PHE A 92 -2.96 -3.74 5.88
N PHE A 93 -3.17 -4.98 5.46
CA PHE A 93 -2.28 -6.09 5.82
C PHE A 93 -0.96 -6.01 5.05
N PRO A 94 0.19 -6.26 5.69
CA PRO A 94 0.38 -6.68 7.09
C PRO A 94 0.48 -5.55 8.14
N PHE A 95 0.50 -4.29 7.72
CA PHE A 95 0.95 -3.15 8.54
C PHE A 95 -0.06 -2.63 9.58
N ALA A 96 -1.34 -2.49 9.24
CA ALA A 96 -2.30 -1.79 10.08
C ALA A 96 -3.69 -2.44 10.06
N LYS A 97 -4.40 -2.30 11.19
CA LYS A 97 -5.80 -2.67 11.36
C LYS A 97 -6.49 -1.55 12.13
N HIS A 98 -7.62 -1.09 11.62
CA HIS A 98 -8.48 -0.10 12.26
C HIS A 98 -9.91 -0.65 12.30
N PHE A 99 -10.58 -0.40 13.42
CA PHE A 99 -12.00 -0.62 13.58
C PHE A 99 -12.62 0.71 13.98
N ILE A 100 -13.59 1.16 13.20
CA ILE A 100 -14.28 2.44 13.39
C ILE A 100 -15.74 2.13 13.67
N PRO A 101 -16.18 2.22 14.94
CA PRO A 101 -17.58 2.11 15.31
C PRO A 101 -18.44 3.18 14.61
N TYR A 102 -19.68 2.84 14.24
CA TYR A 102 -20.57 3.81 13.57
C TYR A 102 -20.89 5.04 14.42
N ASN A 103 -21.00 4.86 15.74
CA ASN A 103 -21.23 5.96 16.67
C ASN A 103 -20.06 6.96 16.75
N GLU A 104 -18.87 6.62 16.26
CA GLU A 104 -17.73 7.53 16.17
C GLU A 104 -17.68 8.30 14.85
N ILE A 105 -18.42 7.87 13.83
CA ILE A 105 -18.44 8.53 12.53
C ILE A 105 -19.28 9.80 12.64
N ALA A 106 -18.67 10.95 12.34
CA ALA A 106 -19.35 12.24 12.28
C ALA A 106 -19.87 12.54 10.87
N ALA A 107 -19.09 12.20 9.84
CA ALA A 107 -19.48 12.36 8.45
C ALA A 107 -18.70 11.38 7.56
N TYR A 108 -19.30 11.00 6.43
CA TYR A 108 -18.63 10.25 5.38
C TYR A 108 -19.09 10.74 4.02
N GLU A 109 -18.16 10.89 3.07
CA GLU A 109 -18.43 11.41 1.74
C GLU A 109 -17.55 10.71 0.69
N VAL A 110 -18.06 10.61 -0.54
CA VAL A 110 -17.22 10.21 -1.69
C VAL A 110 -16.24 11.33 -1.96
N CYS A 111 -14.97 10.97 -2.17
CA CYS A 111 -13.94 11.93 -2.54
C CYS A 111 -13.15 11.44 -3.76
N GLN A 112 -12.68 12.41 -4.55
CA GLN A 112 -11.66 12.23 -5.57
C GLN A 112 -10.36 12.81 -5.02
N PHE A 113 -9.24 12.14 -5.30
CA PHE A 113 -7.91 12.52 -4.84
C PHE A 113 -6.86 12.04 -5.84
N SER A 114 -5.71 12.70 -5.90
CA SER A 114 -4.53 12.17 -6.55
C SER A 114 -3.62 11.49 -5.52
N PRO A 115 -3.40 10.17 -5.59
CA PRO A 115 -2.54 9.50 -4.62
C PRO A 115 -1.12 10.08 -4.54
N PHE A 116 -0.55 10.48 -5.69
CA PHE A 116 0.80 10.99 -5.76
C PHE A 116 0.90 12.45 -5.29
N TRP A 117 -0.03 13.31 -5.70
CA TRP A 117 0.02 14.74 -5.35
C TRP A 117 -0.53 15.04 -3.96
N ASP A 118 -1.59 14.34 -3.53
CA ASP A 118 -2.26 14.64 -2.26
C ASP A 118 -1.61 13.91 -1.07
N PHE A 119 -1.09 12.70 -1.30
CA PHE A 119 -0.61 11.81 -0.22
C PHE A 119 0.86 11.37 -0.36
N GLY A 120 1.54 11.76 -1.45
CA GLY A 120 2.93 11.36 -1.70
C GLY A 120 3.09 9.90 -2.11
N GLY A 121 2.04 9.27 -2.64
CA GLY A 121 2.06 7.94 -3.22
C GLY A 121 0.99 7.00 -2.69
N LEU A 122 1.16 5.71 -3.00
CA LEU A 122 0.23 4.66 -2.61
C LEU A 122 0.61 4.08 -1.23
N GLY A 123 -0.36 3.44 -0.57
CA GLY A 123 -0.23 2.72 0.70
C GLY A 123 -0.95 3.40 1.86
N GLY A 124 -0.53 3.08 3.08
CA GLY A 124 -0.93 3.79 4.29
C GLY A 124 -0.06 5.02 4.49
N ARG A 125 -0.65 6.20 4.40
CA ARG A 125 0.02 7.51 4.49
C ARG A 125 -0.58 8.32 5.62
N TRP A 126 0.28 8.99 6.37
CA TRP A 126 -0.17 9.99 7.32
C TRP A 126 -0.59 11.25 6.54
N ILE A 127 -1.78 11.77 6.86
CA ILE A 127 -2.30 13.02 6.29
C ILE A 127 -2.63 13.98 7.43
N PHE A 128 -2.84 15.27 7.11
CA PHE A 128 -3.25 16.23 8.12
C PHE A 128 -4.56 15.77 8.78
N GLY A 129 -4.50 15.46 10.08
CA GLY A 129 -5.64 15.00 10.87
C GLY A 129 -5.92 13.50 10.82
N GLY A 130 -5.08 12.66 10.18
CA GLY A 130 -5.25 11.21 10.29
C GLY A 130 -4.50 10.39 9.23
N TRP A 131 -5.22 9.48 8.56
CA TRP A 131 -4.60 8.48 7.67
C TRP A 131 -5.32 8.39 6.32
N ALA A 132 -4.54 8.24 5.25
CA ALA A 132 -5.03 7.84 3.94
C ALA A 132 -4.53 6.43 3.61
N TYR A 133 -5.44 5.55 3.19
CA TYR A 133 -5.13 4.20 2.75
C TYR A 133 -5.57 4.05 1.29
N THR A 134 -4.60 4.09 0.37
CA THR A 134 -4.86 3.99 -1.07
C THR A 134 -4.04 2.84 -1.67
N VAL A 135 -4.67 2.02 -2.51
CA VAL A 135 -3.98 0.91 -3.20
C VAL A 135 -4.05 1.07 -4.71
N SER A 136 -5.17 1.56 -5.22
CA SER A 136 -5.36 1.83 -6.64
C SER A 136 -6.43 2.89 -6.86
N GLY A 137 -6.38 3.56 -8.01
CA GLY A 137 -7.35 4.57 -8.38
C GLY A 137 -7.12 5.92 -7.72
N ASN A 138 -8.04 6.83 -8.00
CA ASN A 138 -8.03 8.24 -7.61
C ASN A 138 -9.33 8.64 -6.89
N SER A 139 -10.07 7.65 -6.38
CA SER A 139 -11.35 7.87 -5.72
C SER A 139 -11.48 6.97 -4.49
N GLY A 140 -12.40 7.35 -3.60
CA GLY A 140 -12.60 6.66 -2.35
C GLY A 140 -13.64 7.33 -1.48
N ILE A 141 -13.61 6.99 -0.19
CA ILE A 141 -14.43 7.64 0.82
C ILE A 141 -13.55 8.37 1.82
N LYS A 142 -14.01 9.54 2.27
CA LYS A 142 -13.44 10.27 3.39
C LYS A 142 -14.38 10.12 4.58
N VAL A 143 -13.87 9.54 5.66
CA VAL A 143 -14.58 9.33 6.91
C VAL A 143 -14.01 10.28 7.96
N ARG A 144 -14.82 11.22 8.44
CA ARG A 144 -14.49 12.11 9.55
C ARG A 144 -15.07 11.54 10.83
N LEU A 145 -14.24 11.36 11.84
CA LEU A 145 -14.65 10.92 13.17
C LEU A 145 -15.04 12.12 14.03
N LYS A 146 -15.83 11.86 15.09
CA LYS A 146 -16.26 12.86 16.08
C LYS A 146 -15.10 13.52 16.83
N ASN A 147 -13.95 12.85 16.92
CA ASN A 147 -12.71 13.40 17.49
C ASN A 147 -11.87 14.18 16.46
N ASN A 148 -12.47 14.59 15.34
CA ASN A 148 -11.84 15.27 14.19
C ASN A 148 -10.78 14.47 13.43
N LYS A 149 -10.52 13.20 13.79
CA LYS A 149 -9.65 12.35 12.98
C LYS A 149 -10.27 12.07 11.61
N VAL A 150 -9.43 12.00 10.59
CA VAL A 150 -9.84 11.77 9.21
C VAL A 150 -9.22 10.49 8.68
N PHE A 151 -10.05 9.64 8.07
CA PHE A 151 -9.63 8.47 7.31
C PHE A 151 -10.04 8.64 5.86
N VAL A 152 -9.06 8.66 4.95
CA VAL A 152 -9.33 8.55 3.50
C VAL A 152 -9.08 7.10 3.10
N ILE A 153 -10.07 6.45 2.51
CA ILE A 153 -10.02 5.04 2.13
C ILE A 153 -10.27 4.98 0.63
N GLY A 154 -9.23 4.66 -0.14
CA GLY A 154 -9.35 4.47 -1.58
C GLY A 154 -10.25 3.29 -1.91
N SER A 155 -11.05 3.42 -2.96
CA SER A 155 -11.99 2.40 -3.43
C SER A 155 -12.20 2.53 -4.92
N GLN A 156 -12.38 1.40 -5.61
CA GLN A 156 -12.80 1.41 -7.02
C GLN A 156 -14.31 1.63 -7.19
N HIS A 157 -15.06 1.50 -6.10
CA HIS A 157 -16.51 1.63 -6.06
C HIS A 157 -16.95 2.45 -4.83
N PRO A 158 -16.51 3.72 -4.72
CA PRO A 158 -16.76 4.53 -3.53
C PRO A 158 -18.26 4.73 -3.26
N GLU A 159 -19.10 4.79 -4.30
CA GLU A 159 -20.54 4.92 -4.15
C GLU A 159 -21.14 3.70 -3.44
N LYS A 160 -20.68 2.48 -3.78
CA LYS A 160 -21.13 1.25 -3.11
C LYS A 160 -20.74 1.20 -1.64
N LEU A 161 -19.58 1.76 -1.28
CA LEU A 161 -19.17 1.87 0.11
C LEU A 161 -20.07 2.84 0.90
N VAL A 162 -20.38 4.00 0.33
CA VAL A 162 -21.28 4.98 0.95
C VAL A 162 -22.70 4.41 1.09
N GLU A 163 -23.22 3.73 0.06
CA GLU A 163 -24.52 3.06 0.12
C GLU A 163 -24.57 1.99 1.23
N ALA A 164 -23.53 1.15 1.31
CA ALA A 164 -23.44 0.14 2.35
C ALA A 164 -23.30 0.74 3.76
N LEU A 165 -22.57 1.86 3.91
CA LEU A 165 -22.48 2.60 5.17
C LEU A 165 -23.85 3.19 5.56
N ALA A 166 -24.54 3.83 4.63
CA ALA A 166 -25.87 4.39 4.86
C ALA A 166 -26.87 3.31 5.28
N LYS A 167 -26.85 2.15 4.63
CA LYS A 167 -27.68 1.00 4.99
C LYS A 167 -27.33 0.42 6.35
N ALA A 168 -26.05 0.35 6.72
CA ALA A 168 -25.65 -0.19 8.00
C ALA A 168 -25.99 0.76 9.17
N ILE A 169 -25.80 2.07 8.99
CA ILE A 169 -26.10 3.10 10.00
C ILE A 169 -27.61 3.36 10.12
N GLY A 170 -28.35 3.32 9.01
CA GLY A 170 -29.81 3.49 9.03
C GLY A 170 -30.58 2.30 9.62
N ASN A 171 -29.93 1.15 9.77
CA ASN A 171 -30.51 -0.05 10.40
C ASN A 171 -30.03 -0.25 11.86
N SER A 172 -29.24 0.68 12.42
CA SER A 172 -28.65 0.58 13.76
C SER A 172 -29.25 1.56 14.75
#